data_AF-A0A7W6CVT8-F1
#
_entry.id   AF-A0A7W6CVT8-F1
#
_cell.length_a   1.000
_cell.length_b   1.000
_cell.length_c   1.000
_cell.angle_alpha   90.00
_cell.angle_beta   90.00
_cell.angle_gamma   90.00
#
_symmetry.space_group_name_H-M   'P 1'
#
loop_
_entity.id
_entity.type
_entity.pdbx_description
1 polymer ?
#
loop_
_entity_poly.entity_id
_entity_poly.type
_entity_poly.pdbx_seq_one_letter_code
_entity_poly.pdbx_strand_id
1 'polypeptide(L)'
;MAYASGRSISNADTAGRSARASRVSSRSDLFPRLVAMQKLADAQNFAVYRMSGSGLPAKQRLICELENWGSANASLHKTFVDAYGDALIEHVEKSLLPLAWAGSHDRSFPGAIGMAPFVVRLPDGLVPFSGLAFPVRLGAIGNGFVVFTGDDLDPPNDMVVELHGRACQVMIDLLSLDERRVAAAEALSEREIACLQLAGDGRISEEIADKLGLSVHTVNAYLGSATIKLDSVNRIQAIAKAIRLGYIS
;
A
#
# COMPACT_ATOMS: atom_id res chain seq x y z
N MET A 1 44.48 -12.59 53.82
CA MET A 1 44.61 -12.66 52.34
C MET A 1 43.23 -12.31 51.77
N ALA A 2 42.83 -11.08 51.45
CA ALA A 2 43.42 -9.93 50.75
C ALA A 2 43.56 -10.12 49.22
N TYR A 3 42.78 -9.30 48.48
CA TYR A 3 42.80 -8.92 47.05
C TYR A 3 42.28 -9.94 46.00
N ALA A 4 41.56 -9.59 44.91
CA ALA A 4 41.08 -8.33 44.30
C ALA A 4 39.93 -8.70 43.32
N SER A 5 38.78 -8.03 43.26
CA SER A 5 38.45 -6.83 42.45
C SER A 5 38.86 -6.87 40.96
N GLY A 6 37.84 -6.82 40.09
CA GLY A 6 37.87 -6.03 38.86
C GLY A 6 37.91 -6.79 37.53
N ARG A 7 36.77 -6.83 36.83
CA ARG A 7 36.59 -6.11 35.56
C ARG A 7 35.18 -6.30 35.00
N SER A 8 34.41 -5.23 35.11
CA SER A 8 33.34 -4.86 34.18
C SER A 8 33.91 -4.69 32.78
N ILE A 9 33.39 -5.43 31.80
CA ILE A 9 33.49 -5.06 30.39
C ILE A 9 32.07 -5.06 29.83
N SER A 10 31.57 -3.82 29.72
CA SER A 10 30.52 -3.36 28.84
C SER A 10 30.57 -4.04 27.48
N ASN A 11 29.45 -4.64 27.06
CA ASN A 11 29.08 -4.80 25.66
C ASN A 11 27.59 -4.53 25.52
N ALA A 12 27.21 -3.29 25.78
CA ALA A 12 25.95 -2.71 25.36
C ALA A 12 26.25 -1.81 24.15
N ASP A 13 26.48 -2.41 22.97
CA ASP A 13 26.65 -1.63 21.73
C ASP A 13 26.40 -2.45 20.44
N THR A 14 25.46 -3.39 20.48
CA THR A 14 25.04 -4.13 19.27
C THR A 14 23.54 -4.40 19.25
N ALA A 15 22.75 -3.34 19.07
CA ALA A 15 21.40 -3.45 18.48
C ALA A 15 20.87 -2.11 17.90
N GLY A 16 21.71 -1.08 17.82
CA GLY A 16 21.40 0.21 17.18
C GLY A 16 21.61 0.18 15.67
N ARG A 17 21.05 -0.80 14.97
CA ARG A 17 20.94 -0.76 13.50
C ARG A 17 19.51 -1.10 13.09
N SER A 18 18.59 -0.22 13.48
CA SER A 18 17.42 0.04 12.65
C SER A 18 17.99 0.49 11.30
N ALA A 19 18.04 -0.43 10.34
CA ALA A 19 18.38 -0.12 8.98
C ALA A 19 17.50 1.06 8.58
N ARG A 20 18.11 2.21 8.24
CA ARG A 20 17.39 3.31 7.59
C ARG A 20 16.64 2.68 6.43
N ALA A 21 15.33 2.48 6.58
CA ALA A 21 14.50 2.00 5.51
C ALA A 21 14.77 2.94 4.33
N SER A 22 15.32 2.39 3.25
CA SER A 22 15.52 3.18 2.03
C SER A 22 14.18 3.80 1.69
N ARG A 23 14.15 5.13 1.55
CA ARG A 23 12.91 5.85 1.29
C ARG A 23 12.32 5.33 -0.01
N VAL A 24 11.22 4.59 0.09
CA VAL A 24 10.50 4.09 -1.08
C VAL A 24 9.96 5.30 -1.85
N SER A 25 10.32 5.36 -3.13
CA SER A 25 9.99 6.45 -4.04
C SER A 25 9.05 6.01 -5.16
N SER A 26 9.00 4.71 -5.43
CA SER A 26 8.20 4.09 -6.48
C SER A 26 7.80 2.65 -6.11
N ARG A 27 6.76 2.13 -6.77
CA ARG A 27 6.31 0.73 -6.59
C ARG A 27 7.43 -0.27 -6.93
N SER A 28 8.31 0.05 -7.90
CA SER A 28 9.43 -0.82 -8.28
C SER A 28 10.47 -1.00 -7.17
N ASP A 29 10.59 -0.05 -6.23
CA ASP A 29 11.50 -0.17 -5.09
C ASP A 29 11.07 -1.28 -4.11
N LEU A 30 9.79 -1.69 -4.16
CA LEU A 30 9.25 -2.78 -3.35
C LEU A 30 9.60 -4.16 -3.93
N PHE A 31 9.84 -4.27 -5.24
CA PHE A 31 10.02 -5.55 -5.92
C PHE A 31 11.23 -6.35 -5.38
N PRO A 32 12.43 -5.76 -5.16
CA PRO A 32 13.55 -6.50 -4.57
C PRO A 32 13.26 -6.99 -3.14
N ARG A 33 12.46 -6.24 -2.36
CA ARG A 33 12.06 -6.64 -1.01
C ARG A 33 11.10 -7.84 -1.06
N LEU A 34 10.13 -7.80 -1.97
CA LEU A 34 9.19 -8.89 -2.21
C LEU A 34 9.91 -10.15 -2.71
N VAL A 35 10.90 -10.03 -3.60
CA VAL A 35 11.75 -11.16 -4.02
C VAL A 35 12.54 -11.75 -2.85
N ALA A 36 13.06 -10.92 -1.95
CA ALA A 36 13.74 -11.41 -0.74
C ALA A 36 12.78 -12.14 0.21
N MET A 37 11.56 -11.62 0.39
CA MET A 37 10.51 -12.29 1.18
C MET A 37 10.04 -13.58 0.52
N GLN A 38 9.93 -13.62 -0.81
CA GLN A 38 9.57 -14.83 -1.56
C GLN A 38 10.58 -15.95 -1.28
N LYS A 39 11.89 -15.66 -1.36
CA LYS A 39 12.94 -16.63 -1.03
C LYS A 39 12.87 -17.07 0.43
N LEU A 40 12.54 -16.15 1.33
CA LEU A 40 12.41 -16.43 2.75
C LEU A 40 11.22 -17.36 3.06
N ALA A 41 10.14 -17.23 2.29
CA ALA A 41 8.96 -18.08 2.37
C ALA A 41 9.07 -19.40 1.60
N ASP A 42 10.20 -19.66 0.93
CA ASP A 42 10.37 -20.73 -0.06
C ASP A 42 9.24 -20.78 -1.11
N ALA A 43 8.77 -19.59 -1.51
CA ALA A 43 7.66 -19.44 -2.44
C ALA A 43 8.14 -19.33 -3.89
N GLN A 44 7.29 -19.73 -4.83
CA GLN A 44 7.55 -19.59 -6.26
C GLN A 44 7.17 -18.20 -6.78
N ASN A 45 6.11 -17.61 -6.23
CA ASN A 45 5.60 -16.31 -6.64
C ASN A 45 5.09 -15.51 -5.44
N PHE A 46 4.91 -14.21 -5.63
CA PHE A 46 4.26 -13.31 -4.69
C PHE A 46 3.22 -12.43 -5.40
N ALA A 47 2.30 -11.90 -4.61
CA ALA A 47 1.42 -10.82 -5.02
C ALA A 47 1.12 -9.86 -3.87
N VAL A 48 0.79 -8.61 -4.21
CA VAL A 48 0.35 -7.60 -3.26
C VAL A 48 -1.02 -7.11 -3.70
N TYR A 49 -2.01 -7.29 -2.85
CA TYR A 49 -3.38 -6.86 -3.09
C TYR A 49 -3.72 -5.70 -2.17
N ARG A 50 -4.25 -4.62 -2.74
CA ARG A 50 -4.83 -3.51 -1.99
C ARG A 50 -6.34 -3.61 -2.02
N MET A 51 -6.99 -3.32 -0.90
CA MET A 51 -8.44 -3.15 -0.87
C MET A 51 -8.83 -1.76 -1.36
N SER A 52 -9.85 -1.71 -2.21
CA SER A 52 -10.46 -0.49 -2.71
C SER A 52 -11.96 -0.50 -2.48
N GLY A 53 -12.55 0.67 -2.33
CA GLY A 53 -13.97 0.86 -2.00
C GLY A 53 -14.17 1.18 -0.51
N SER A 54 -15.09 2.11 -0.24
CA SER A 54 -15.44 2.55 1.12
C SER A 54 -16.84 2.04 1.52
N GLY A 55 -17.00 1.65 2.79
CA GLY A 55 -18.29 1.28 3.36
C GLY A 55 -18.57 -0.22 3.29
N LEU A 56 -19.78 -0.59 2.82
CA LEU A 56 -20.29 -1.96 2.86
C LEU A 56 -19.36 -2.97 2.14
N PRO A 57 -19.17 -4.19 2.69
CA PRO A 57 -18.31 -5.23 2.11
C PRO A 57 -18.61 -5.51 0.63
N ALA A 58 -19.87 -5.48 0.21
CA ALA A 58 -20.30 -5.71 -1.18
C ALA A 58 -19.77 -4.69 -2.22
N LYS A 59 -19.20 -3.56 -1.76
CA LYS A 59 -18.55 -2.56 -2.63
C LYS A 59 -17.03 -2.62 -2.58
N GLN A 60 -16.47 -3.38 -1.64
CA GLN A 60 -15.03 -3.53 -1.50
C GLN A 60 -14.51 -4.54 -2.52
N ARG A 61 -13.29 -4.31 -3.01
CA ARG A 61 -12.63 -5.20 -4.00
C ARG A 61 -11.13 -5.27 -3.72
N LEU A 62 -10.54 -6.40 -4.05
CA LEU A 62 -9.08 -6.56 -4.10
C LEU A 62 -8.56 -6.10 -5.46
N ILE A 63 -7.58 -5.21 -5.43
CA ILE A 63 -6.83 -4.75 -6.60
C ILE A 63 -5.42 -5.32 -6.49
N CYS A 64 -4.99 -6.09 -7.49
CA CYS A 64 -3.62 -6.56 -7.59
C CYS A 64 -2.72 -5.38 -7.98
N GLU A 65 -1.79 -5.01 -7.10
CA GLU A 65 -0.87 -3.88 -7.30
C GLU A 65 0.49 -4.35 -7.83
N LEU A 66 0.96 -5.51 -7.39
CA LEU A 66 2.22 -6.13 -7.77
C LEU A 66 2.08 -7.66 -7.79
N GLU A 67 2.68 -8.33 -8.77
CA GLU A 67 2.77 -9.78 -8.87
C GLU A 67 3.99 -10.21 -9.71
N ASN A 68 4.34 -11.50 -9.70
CA ASN A 68 5.42 -12.03 -10.52
C ASN A 68 5.15 -13.40 -11.19
N TRP A 69 3.88 -13.78 -11.40
CA TRP A 69 3.53 -15.02 -12.12
C TRP A 69 3.89 -14.99 -13.61
N GLY A 70 4.13 -13.80 -14.17
CA GLY A 70 4.56 -13.61 -15.56
C GLY A 70 3.41 -13.71 -16.56
N SER A 71 3.69 -13.36 -17.82
CA SER A 71 2.66 -13.20 -18.86
C SER A 71 1.89 -14.49 -19.20
N ALA A 72 2.55 -15.65 -19.13
CA ALA A 72 1.93 -16.95 -19.38
C ALA A 72 0.84 -17.29 -18.35
N ASN A 73 0.92 -16.71 -17.15
CA ASN A 73 0.04 -16.96 -16.02
C ASN A 73 -0.72 -15.70 -15.57
N ALA A 74 -0.84 -14.70 -16.45
CA ALA A 74 -1.42 -13.41 -16.12
C ALA A 74 -2.87 -13.50 -15.59
N SER A 75 -3.61 -14.58 -15.86
CA SER A 75 -4.97 -14.79 -15.36
C SER A 75 -5.03 -15.27 -13.91
N LEU A 76 -3.93 -15.76 -13.33
CA LEU A 76 -3.93 -16.35 -11.98
C LEU A 76 -4.35 -15.36 -10.91
N HIS A 77 -3.97 -14.08 -11.02
CA HIS A 77 -4.42 -13.07 -10.06
C HIS A 77 -5.94 -12.90 -10.05
N LYS A 78 -6.59 -13.01 -11.22
CA LYS A 78 -8.05 -12.91 -11.36
C LYS A 78 -8.71 -14.16 -10.79
N THR A 79 -8.21 -15.35 -11.15
CA THR A 79 -8.70 -16.62 -10.60
C THR A 79 -8.62 -16.65 -9.08
N PHE A 80 -7.53 -16.12 -8.50
CA PHE A 80 -7.37 -16.00 -7.06
C PHE A 80 -8.42 -15.07 -6.42
N VAL A 81 -8.62 -13.87 -6.98
CA VAL A 81 -9.61 -12.92 -6.47
C VAL A 81 -11.03 -13.45 -6.63
N ASP A 82 -11.35 -14.12 -7.75
CA ASP A 82 -12.66 -14.73 -7.98
C ASP A 82 -12.94 -15.87 -6.98
N ALA A 83 -11.90 -16.62 -6.57
CA ALA A 83 -12.03 -17.74 -5.63
C ALA A 83 -12.08 -17.32 -4.16
N TYR A 84 -11.22 -16.37 -3.75
CA TYR A 84 -11.01 -16.04 -2.33
C TYR A 84 -11.30 -14.59 -1.96
N GLY A 85 -11.60 -13.72 -2.92
CA GLY A 85 -11.70 -12.27 -2.69
C GLY A 85 -12.68 -11.90 -1.58
N ASP A 86 -13.90 -12.45 -1.62
CA ASP A 86 -14.92 -12.17 -0.61
C ASP A 86 -14.51 -12.67 0.78
N ALA A 87 -13.93 -13.88 0.85
CA ALA A 87 -13.46 -14.47 2.11
C ALA A 87 -12.30 -13.66 2.73
N LEU A 88 -11.38 -13.17 1.91
CA LEU A 88 -10.29 -12.30 2.35
C LEU A 88 -10.82 -10.97 2.88
N ILE A 89 -11.73 -10.33 2.16
CA ILE A 89 -12.36 -9.06 2.56
C ILE A 89 -13.08 -9.22 3.90
N GLU A 90 -13.89 -10.27 4.07
CA GLU A 90 -14.57 -10.55 5.33
C GLU A 90 -13.57 -10.85 6.46
N HIS A 91 -12.49 -11.58 6.17
CA HIS A 91 -11.50 -11.96 7.16
C HIS A 91 -10.78 -10.75 7.76
N VAL A 92 -10.33 -9.79 6.96
CA VAL A 92 -9.55 -8.65 7.48
C VAL A 92 -10.36 -7.74 8.41
N GLU A 93 -11.70 -7.78 8.32
CA GLU A 93 -12.60 -7.08 9.26
C GLU A 93 -12.64 -7.77 10.63
N LYS A 94 -12.43 -9.09 10.69
CA LYS A 94 -12.59 -9.92 11.89
C LYS A 94 -11.27 -10.35 12.53
N SER A 95 -10.24 -10.53 11.72
CA SER A 95 -8.97 -11.15 12.12
C SER A 95 -7.81 -10.62 11.28
N LEU A 96 -6.62 -10.61 11.89
CA LEU A 96 -5.36 -10.35 11.20
C LEU A 96 -4.45 -11.57 11.22
N LEU A 97 -4.97 -12.76 11.53
CA LEU A 97 -4.18 -13.98 11.40
C LEU A 97 -3.87 -14.24 9.91
N PRO A 98 -2.64 -14.65 9.58
CA PRO A 98 -2.31 -15.18 8.26
C PRO A 98 -3.29 -16.26 7.80
N LEU A 99 -3.48 -16.38 6.50
CA LEU A 99 -4.32 -17.40 5.88
C LEU A 99 -3.48 -18.38 5.05
N ALA A 100 -3.91 -19.63 4.99
CA ALA A 100 -3.30 -20.66 4.16
C ALA A 100 -4.35 -21.44 3.36
N TRP A 101 -3.95 -21.92 2.18
CA TRP A 101 -4.73 -22.83 1.35
C TRP A 101 -3.80 -23.79 0.59
N ALA A 102 -4.34 -24.96 0.26
CA ALA A 102 -3.71 -25.89 -0.67
C ALA A 102 -4.31 -25.73 -2.09
N GLY A 103 -3.45 -25.78 -3.10
CA GLY A 103 -3.85 -25.74 -4.51
C GLY A 103 -4.45 -27.07 -4.98
N SER A 104 -5.19 -27.04 -6.09
CA SER A 104 -5.77 -28.26 -6.69
C SER A 104 -4.73 -29.21 -7.27
N HIS A 105 -3.52 -28.73 -7.54
CA HIS A 105 -2.38 -29.54 -7.97
C HIS A 105 -1.55 -30.08 -6.80
N ASP A 106 -1.81 -29.59 -5.59
CA ASP A 106 -1.12 -30.03 -4.40
C ASP A 106 -1.76 -31.34 -3.89
N ARG A 107 -1.07 -32.45 -4.14
CA ARG A 107 -1.46 -33.79 -3.69
C ARG A 107 -0.93 -34.11 -2.29
N SER A 108 -0.08 -33.26 -1.73
CA SER A 108 0.73 -33.53 -0.53
C SER A 108 0.17 -32.90 0.74
N PHE A 109 -0.99 -32.24 0.67
CA PHE A 109 -1.61 -31.61 1.83
C PHE A 109 -2.78 -32.40 2.47
N PRO A 110 -2.74 -33.73 2.70
CA PRO A 110 -3.71 -34.39 3.55
C PRO A 110 -3.30 -34.21 5.02
N GLY A 111 -3.99 -33.28 5.70
CA GLY A 111 -4.07 -33.28 7.15
C GLY A 111 -3.10 -32.33 7.84
N ALA A 112 -3.67 -31.24 8.35
CA ALA A 112 -3.15 -30.47 9.45
C ALA A 112 -2.79 -31.38 10.64
N ILE A 113 -1.54 -31.83 10.71
CA ILE A 113 -0.88 -32.14 11.97
C ILE A 113 0.35 -31.24 11.99
N GLY A 114 0.16 -29.94 12.21
CA GLY A 114 1.31 -29.07 12.46
C GLY A 114 1.20 -27.56 12.24
N MET A 115 0.21 -27.01 11.54
CA MET A 115 0.14 -25.55 11.38
C MET A 115 -0.58 -24.88 12.55
N ALA A 116 0.16 -23.99 13.21
CA ALA A 116 -0.03 -23.39 14.54
C ALA A 116 -1.37 -22.66 14.79
N PRO A 117 -1.67 -22.32 16.07
CA PRO A 117 -2.82 -21.47 16.47
C PRO A 117 -2.89 -20.08 15.82
N PHE A 118 -2.03 -19.76 14.86
CA PHE A 118 -1.84 -18.43 14.28
C PHE A 118 -2.15 -18.37 12.76
N VAL A 119 -2.76 -19.40 12.16
CA VAL A 119 -3.14 -19.39 10.74
C VAL A 119 -4.59 -19.83 10.56
N VAL A 120 -5.33 -19.14 9.69
CA VAL A 120 -6.71 -19.49 9.30
C VAL A 120 -6.71 -20.22 7.95
N ARG A 121 -7.48 -21.29 7.84
CA ARG A 121 -7.57 -22.06 6.59
C ARG A 121 -8.69 -21.55 5.69
N LEU A 122 -8.32 -21.28 4.44
CA LEU A 122 -9.28 -21.07 3.35
C LEU A 122 -9.66 -22.41 2.71
N PRO A 123 -10.78 -22.49 1.97
CA PRO A 123 -11.15 -23.71 1.24
C PRO A 123 -10.05 -24.13 0.25
N ASP A 124 -9.62 -25.38 0.33
CA ASP A 124 -8.57 -25.91 -0.55
C ASP A 124 -9.10 -26.20 -1.97
N GLY A 125 -8.20 -26.28 -2.95
CA GLY A 125 -8.49 -26.77 -4.29
C GLY A 125 -9.23 -25.81 -5.23
N LEU A 126 -9.50 -24.56 -4.81
CA LEU A 126 -10.19 -23.58 -5.65
C LEU A 126 -9.26 -22.92 -6.70
N VAL A 127 -7.94 -22.94 -6.46
CA VAL A 127 -6.91 -22.39 -7.35
C VAL A 127 -5.82 -23.43 -7.59
N PRO A 128 -5.00 -23.33 -8.67
CA PRO A 128 -4.03 -24.37 -9.02
C PRO A 128 -2.76 -24.39 -8.17
N PHE A 129 -2.57 -23.45 -7.24
CA PHE A 129 -1.36 -23.29 -6.42
C PHE A 129 -1.70 -23.21 -4.93
N SER A 130 -0.78 -23.64 -4.07
CA SER A 130 -0.88 -23.43 -2.62
C SER A 130 -0.38 -22.02 -2.26
N GLY A 131 -0.72 -21.54 -1.08
CA GLY A 131 -0.28 -20.21 -0.70
C GLY A 131 -0.56 -19.78 0.73
N LEU A 132 0.06 -18.63 1.05
CA LEU A 132 -0.05 -17.91 2.31
C LEU A 132 -0.42 -16.46 2.04
N ALA A 133 -1.40 -15.93 2.77
CA ALA A 133 -1.80 -14.53 2.71
C ALA A 133 -1.62 -13.86 4.06
N PHE A 134 -0.95 -12.72 4.06
CA PHE A 134 -0.66 -11.90 5.23
C PHE A 134 -1.55 -10.65 5.21
N PRO A 135 -2.63 -10.61 6.03
CA PRO A 135 -3.52 -9.45 6.07
C PRO A 135 -2.84 -8.26 6.74
N VAL A 136 -3.02 -7.08 6.16
CA VAL A 136 -2.56 -5.81 6.74
C VAL A 136 -3.71 -4.82 6.78
N ARG A 137 -3.98 -4.27 7.95
CA ARG A 137 -5.03 -3.28 8.20
C ARG A 137 -4.42 -2.05 8.85
N LEU A 138 -4.41 -0.93 8.13
CA LEU A 138 -3.84 0.35 8.60
C LEU A 138 -4.92 1.40 8.87
N GLY A 139 -6.17 0.96 9.11
CA GLY A 139 -7.29 1.85 9.39
C GLY A 139 -7.63 2.72 8.18
N ALA A 140 -7.67 4.04 8.38
CA ALA A 140 -8.05 5.00 7.33
C ALA A 140 -7.06 5.05 6.15
N ILE A 141 -5.81 4.63 6.36
CA ILE A 141 -4.76 4.59 5.32
C ILE A 141 -5.06 3.51 4.28
N GLY A 142 -5.73 2.42 4.68
CA GLY A 142 -6.12 1.34 3.80
C GLY A 142 -5.74 -0.04 4.33
N ASN A 143 -6.23 -1.05 3.61
CA ASN A 143 -6.08 -2.45 3.94
C ASN A 143 -5.58 -3.23 2.71
N GLY A 144 -5.01 -4.40 2.94
CA GLY A 144 -4.54 -5.25 1.86
C GLY A 144 -3.92 -6.55 2.34
N PHE A 145 -3.33 -7.26 1.41
CA PHE A 145 -2.70 -8.56 1.62
C PHE A 145 -1.37 -8.61 0.89
N VAL A 146 -0.36 -9.20 1.53
CA VAL A 146 0.82 -9.72 0.83
C VAL A 146 0.67 -11.24 0.76
N VAL A 147 0.81 -11.78 -0.44
CA VAL A 147 0.53 -13.17 -0.75
C VAL A 147 1.79 -13.83 -1.28
N PHE A 148 2.06 -15.06 -0.83
CA PHE A 148 3.10 -15.93 -1.36
C PHE A 148 2.46 -17.22 -1.85
N THR A 149 2.89 -17.70 -3.02
CA THR A 149 2.33 -18.90 -3.64
C THR A 149 3.42 -19.81 -4.17
N GLY A 150 3.13 -21.10 -4.20
CA GLY A 150 4.04 -22.14 -4.61
C GLY A 150 3.43 -23.50 -4.35
N ASP A 151 4.23 -24.53 -4.57
CA ASP A 151 3.89 -25.89 -4.18
C ASP A 151 4.46 -26.12 -2.77
N ASP A 152 3.71 -26.83 -1.92
CA ASP A 152 4.19 -27.29 -0.59
C ASP A 152 4.72 -26.18 0.35
N LEU A 153 3.96 -25.09 0.48
CA LEU A 153 4.32 -23.97 1.37
C LEU A 153 4.08 -24.32 2.85
N ASP A 154 5.15 -24.66 3.58
CA ASP A 154 5.11 -24.91 5.03
C ASP A 154 6.25 -24.19 5.79
N PRO A 155 6.26 -22.84 5.82
CA PRO A 155 7.27 -22.11 6.58
C PRO A 155 7.05 -22.27 8.10
N PRO A 156 8.13 -22.30 8.91
CA PRO A 156 8.00 -22.41 10.36
C PRO A 156 7.35 -21.16 10.97
N ASN A 157 6.79 -21.29 12.18
CA ASN A 157 5.94 -20.25 12.77
C ASN A 157 6.65 -18.91 13.00
N ASP A 158 7.90 -18.93 13.41
CA ASP A 158 8.73 -17.73 13.55
C ASP A 158 8.91 -17.00 12.21
N MET A 159 9.05 -17.77 11.13
CA MET A 159 9.10 -17.25 9.77
C MET A 159 7.77 -16.62 9.34
N VAL A 160 6.64 -17.24 9.68
CA VAL A 160 5.30 -16.66 9.43
C VAL A 160 5.17 -15.30 10.12
N VAL A 161 5.62 -15.18 11.37
CA VAL A 161 5.61 -13.91 12.11
C VAL A 161 6.54 -12.87 11.45
N GLU A 162 7.74 -13.28 11.03
CA GLU A 162 8.68 -12.39 10.35
C GLU A 162 8.13 -11.89 9.00
N LEU A 163 7.59 -12.80 8.19
CA LEU A 163 6.96 -12.48 6.91
C LEU A 163 5.79 -11.53 7.10
N HIS A 164 4.97 -11.71 8.13
CA HIS A 164 3.86 -10.83 8.43
C HIS A 164 4.34 -9.42 8.82
N GLY A 165 5.37 -9.32 9.67
CA GLY A 165 5.98 -8.03 10.02
C GLY A 165 6.54 -7.29 8.80
N ARG A 166 7.17 -8.02 7.87
CA ARG A 166 7.66 -7.46 6.60
C ARG A 166 6.51 -7.09 5.65
N ALA A 167 5.43 -7.86 5.62
CA ALA A 167 4.22 -7.56 4.85
C ALA A 167 3.59 -6.23 5.29
N CYS A 168 3.52 -5.97 6.60
CA CYS A 168 3.08 -4.68 7.13
C CYS A 168 3.93 -3.53 6.59
N GLN A 169 5.26 -3.65 6.56
CA GLN A 169 6.14 -2.61 6.03
C GLN A 169 5.93 -2.38 4.54
N VAL A 170 5.79 -3.44 3.75
CA VAL A 170 5.50 -3.33 2.31
C VAL A 170 4.17 -2.60 2.07
N MET A 171 3.13 -2.94 2.83
CA MET A 171 1.81 -2.30 2.67
C MET A 171 1.83 -0.82 3.10
N ILE A 172 2.52 -0.48 4.19
CA ILE A 172 2.71 0.91 4.63
C ILE A 172 3.38 1.71 3.51
N ASP A 173 4.49 1.21 2.98
CA ASP A 173 5.24 1.90 1.93
C ASP A 173 4.39 2.05 0.66
N LEU A 174 3.70 0.98 0.23
CA LEU A 174 2.82 0.99 -0.94
C LEU A 174 1.70 2.03 -0.83
N LEU A 175 0.98 2.04 0.29
CA LEU A 175 -0.15 2.96 0.50
C LEU A 175 0.33 4.41 0.64
N SER A 176 1.51 4.64 1.24
CA SER A 176 2.11 5.98 1.32
C SER A 176 2.48 6.56 -0.05
N LEU A 177 2.79 5.72 -1.04
CA LEU A 177 3.04 6.17 -2.41
C LEU A 177 1.75 6.67 -3.07
N ASP A 178 0.62 5.98 -2.82
CA ASP A 178 -0.67 6.38 -3.36
C ASP A 178 -1.19 7.66 -2.72
N GLU A 179 -1.04 7.82 -1.39
CA GLU A 179 -1.36 9.10 -0.72
C GLU A 179 -0.56 10.27 -1.31
N ARG A 180 0.75 10.09 -1.53
CA ARG A 180 1.59 11.12 -2.18
C ARG A 180 1.16 11.41 -3.61
N ARG A 181 0.75 10.38 -4.36
CA ARG A 181 0.27 10.54 -5.73
C ARG A 181 -1.08 11.26 -5.76
N VAL A 182 -1.99 10.97 -4.85
CA VAL A 182 -3.27 11.70 -4.71
C VAL A 182 -3.00 13.14 -4.32
N ALA A 183 -2.17 13.38 -3.30
CA ALA A 183 -1.78 14.72 -2.88
C ALA A 183 -1.08 15.51 -4.00
N ALA A 184 -0.26 14.86 -4.84
CA ALA A 184 0.37 15.48 -6.00
C ALA A 184 -0.61 15.73 -7.16
N ALA A 185 -1.60 14.85 -7.37
CA ALA A 185 -2.65 15.05 -8.37
C ALA A 185 -3.62 16.18 -7.96
N GLU A 186 -3.86 16.33 -6.66
CA GLU A 186 -4.58 17.46 -6.06
C GLU A 186 -3.71 18.72 -5.94
N ALA A 187 -2.39 18.62 -6.15
CA ALA A 187 -1.51 19.78 -6.10
C ALA A 187 -1.80 20.73 -7.28
N LEU A 188 -1.84 22.01 -6.94
CA LEU A 188 -2.00 23.09 -7.91
C LEU A 188 -0.70 23.25 -8.70
N SER A 189 -0.81 23.39 -10.01
CA SER A 189 0.28 23.79 -10.90
C SER A 189 0.66 25.25 -10.68
N GLU A 190 1.87 25.64 -11.05
CA GLU A 190 2.34 27.04 -10.93
C GLU A 190 1.40 28.04 -11.62
N ARG A 191 0.81 27.65 -12.77
CA ARG A 191 -0.15 28.50 -13.49
C ARG A 191 -1.49 28.61 -12.76
N GLU A 192 -1.96 27.53 -12.15
CA GLU A 192 -3.15 27.55 -11.28
C GLU A 192 -2.91 28.42 -10.04
N ILE A 193 -1.75 28.28 -9.39
CA ILE A 193 -1.34 29.09 -8.24
C ILE A 193 -1.24 30.57 -8.63
N ALA A 194 -0.58 30.90 -9.74
CA ALA A 194 -0.46 32.28 -10.21
C ALA A 194 -1.83 32.93 -10.50
N CYS A 195 -2.73 32.20 -11.15
CA CYS A 195 -4.09 32.68 -11.40
C CYS A 195 -4.88 32.85 -10.08
N LEU A 196 -4.75 31.90 -9.14
CA LEU A 196 -5.40 31.98 -7.83
C LEU A 196 -4.86 33.12 -6.97
N GLN A 197 -3.54 33.38 -6.98
CA GLN A 197 -2.92 34.49 -6.25
C GLN A 197 -3.48 35.83 -6.76
N LEU A 198 -3.44 36.07 -8.07
CA LEU A 198 -3.96 37.32 -8.62
C LEU A 198 -5.47 37.48 -8.39
N ALA A 199 -6.22 36.38 -8.42
CA ALA A 199 -7.64 36.39 -8.06
C ALA A 199 -7.86 36.71 -6.58
N GLY A 200 -7.00 36.19 -5.68
CA GLY A 200 -6.98 36.51 -4.26
C GLY A 200 -6.63 37.97 -3.99
N ASP A 201 -5.75 38.55 -4.80
CA ASP A 201 -5.42 39.99 -4.80
C ASP A 201 -6.58 40.87 -5.33
N GLY A 202 -7.71 40.28 -5.73
CA GLY A 202 -8.90 40.98 -6.19
C GLY A 202 -8.95 41.25 -7.70
N ARG A 203 -8.08 40.63 -8.51
CA ARG A 203 -8.06 40.84 -9.97
C ARG A 203 -9.16 40.05 -10.68
N ILE A 204 -9.75 40.68 -11.70
CA ILE A 204 -10.70 40.01 -12.59
C ILE A 204 -9.97 39.19 -13.66
N SER A 205 -10.65 38.21 -14.28
CA SER A 205 -10.01 37.28 -15.22
C SER A 205 -9.37 37.97 -16.44
N GLU A 206 -9.88 39.12 -16.85
CA GLU A 206 -9.31 39.97 -17.92
C GLU A 206 -7.95 40.55 -17.52
N GLU A 207 -7.86 41.18 -16.33
CA GLU A 207 -6.58 41.70 -15.81
C GLU A 207 -5.55 40.60 -15.58
N ILE A 208 -5.98 39.41 -15.15
CA ILE A 208 -5.10 38.25 -14.95
C ILE A 208 -4.57 37.76 -16.30
N ALA A 209 -5.43 37.71 -17.32
CA ALA A 209 -5.06 37.29 -18.67
C ALA A 209 -3.99 38.22 -19.24
N ASP A 210 -4.20 39.52 -19.14
CA ASP A 210 -3.22 40.53 -19.56
C ASP A 210 -1.89 40.40 -18.80
N LYS A 211 -1.96 40.24 -17.47
CA LYS A 211 -0.76 40.16 -16.62
C LYS A 211 0.07 38.90 -16.85
N LEU A 212 -0.57 37.77 -17.18
CA LEU A 212 0.09 36.48 -17.38
C LEU A 212 0.39 36.17 -18.86
N GLY A 213 -0.03 37.04 -19.79
CA GLY A 213 0.11 36.80 -21.23
C GLY A 213 -0.72 35.62 -21.72
N LEU A 214 -1.92 35.43 -21.16
CA LEU A 214 -2.84 34.34 -21.45
C LEU A 214 -4.15 34.87 -22.04
N SER A 215 -4.99 33.98 -22.58
CA SER A 215 -6.38 34.36 -22.89
C SER A 215 -7.25 34.29 -21.63
N VAL A 216 -8.33 35.07 -21.59
CA VAL A 216 -9.33 35.00 -20.51
C VAL A 216 -9.90 33.59 -20.36
N HIS A 217 -10.09 32.88 -21.49
CA HIS A 217 -10.53 31.49 -21.48
C HIS A 217 -9.53 30.57 -20.78
N THR A 218 -8.24 30.73 -21.06
CA THR A 218 -7.17 29.96 -20.42
C THR A 218 -7.09 30.24 -18.91
N VAL A 219 -7.23 31.50 -18.50
CA VAL A 219 -7.30 31.87 -17.07
C VAL A 219 -8.48 31.21 -16.38
N ASN A 220 -9.67 31.26 -16.98
CA ASN A 220 -10.87 30.62 -16.43
C ASN A 220 -10.71 29.09 -16.38
N ALA A 221 -10.03 28.49 -17.35
CA ALA A 221 -9.72 27.06 -17.32
C ALA A 221 -8.78 26.70 -16.15
N TYR A 222 -7.72 27.48 -15.91
CA TYR A 222 -6.83 27.26 -14.76
C TYR A 222 -7.58 27.43 -13.43
N LEU A 223 -8.37 28.48 -13.28
CA LEU A 223 -9.14 28.71 -12.06
C LEU A 223 -10.22 27.65 -11.84
N GLY A 224 -10.88 27.19 -12.92
CA GLY A 224 -11.84 26.09 -12.87
C GLY A 224 -11.18 24.78 -12.44
N SER A 225 -10.04 24.44 -13.05
CA SER A 225 -9.22 23.29 -12.67
C SER A 225 -8.79 23.37 -11.21
N ALA A 226 -8.28 24.52 -10.77
CA ALA A 226 -7.88 24.74 -9.38
C ALA A 226 -9.06 24.63 -8.40
N THR A 227 -10.24 25.12 -8.78
CA THR A 227 -11.47 25.02 -7.99
C THR A 227 -11.89 23.55 -7.80
N ILE A 228 -11.78 22.74 -8.86
CA ILE A 228 -12.04 21.29 -8.80
C ILE A 228 -11.01 20.58 -7.93
N LYS A 229 -9.70 20.84 -8.15
CA LYS A 229 -8.62 20.21 -7.37
C LYS A 229 -8.68 20.55 -5.88
N LEU A 230 -9.10 21.76 -5.55
CA LEU A 230 -9.32 22.18 -4.18
C LEU A 230 -10.68 21.75 -3.65
N ASP A 231 -11.45 20.90 -4.34
CA ASP A 231 -12.78 20.44 -3.91
C ASP A 231 -13.63 21.60 -3.36
N SER A 232 -13.76 22.63 -4.18
CA SER A 232 -14.44 23.89 -3.85
C SER A 232 -15.58 24.13 -4.83
N VAL A 233 -16.69 24.69 -4.36
CA VAL A 233 -17.87 24.88 -5.22
C VAL A 233 -17.85 26.20 -5.99
N ASN A 234 -16.94 27.12 -5.63
CA ASN A 234 -16.76 28.39 -6.31
C ASN A 234 -15.34 28.94 -6.12
N ARG A 235 -15.01 29.96 -6.94
CA ARG A 235 -13.71 30.63 -6.95
C ARG A 235 -13.31 31.21 -5.60
N ILE A 236 -14.25 31.76 -4.84
CA ILE A 236 -13.97 32.38 -3.54
C ILE A 236 -13.58 31.32 -2.50
N GLN A 237 -14.27 30.18 -2.48
CA GLN A 237 -13.92 29.04 -1.63
C GLN A 237 -12.55 28.45 -2.01
N ALA A 238 -12.27 28.35 -3.32
CA ALA A 238 -10.97 27.90 -3.81
C ALA A 238 -9.85 28.83 -3.32
N ILE A 239 -10.03 30.15 -3.42
CA ILE A 239 -9.08 31.15 -2.90
C ILE A 239 -8.88 30.98 -1.38
N ALA A 240 -9.96 30.91 -0.60
CA ALA A 240 -9.86 30.76 0.86
C ALA A 240 -9.14 29.47 1.26
N LYS A 241 -9.41 28.35 0.56
CA LYS A 241 -8.75 27.07 0.81
C LYS A 241 -7.28 27.09 0.37
N ALA A 242 -6.96 27.77 -0.74
CA ALA A 242 -5.59 27.96 -1.21
C ALA A 242 -4.74 28.75 -0.21
N ILE A 243 -5.29 29.81 0.39
CA ILE A 243 -4.64 30.57 1.49
C ILE A 243 -4.42 29.66 2.70
N ARG A 244 -5.46 28.94 3.15
CA ARG A 244 -5.38 28.06 4.33
C ARG A 244 -4.36 26.93 4.16
N LEU A 245 -4.19 26.43 2.94
CA LEU A 245 -3.24 25.39 2.60
C LEU A 245 -1.83 25.93 2.29
N GLY A 246 -1.64 27.26 2.29
CA GLY A 246 -0.34 27.90 2.07
C GLY A 246 0.12 27.94 0.61
N TYR A 247 -0.79 27.78 -0.35
CA TYR A 247 -0.46 27.90 -1.77
C TYR A 247 -0.28 29.35 -2.23
N ILE A 248 -1.00 30.28 -1.61
CA ILE A 248 -1.03 31.73 -1.92
C ILE A 248 -1.13 32.52 -0.61
N SER A 249 -0.76 33.81 -0.64
CA SER A 249 -0.69 34.68 0.54
C SER A 249 -1.49 35.96 0.37
#